data_AF-A0A7C2QNC2-F1
#
_entry.id   AF-A0A7C2QNC2-F1
#
_cell.length_a   1.000
_cell.length_b   1.000
_cell.length_c   1.000
_cell.angle_alpha   90.00
_cell.angle_beta   90.00
_cell.angle_gamma   90.00
#
_symmetry.space_group_name_H-M   'P 1'
#
loop_
_entity.id
_entity.type
_entity.pdbx_description
1 polymer ?
#
loop_
_entity_poly.entity_id
_entity_poly.type
_entity_poly.pdbx_seq_one_letter_code
_entity_poly.pdbx_strand_id
1 'polypeptide(L)' 'MGVSLYEFKDPKEALKALEKRQKELVKELEELIKKRERGEISEEEFYAQKTRLEREYVEVMDRLTQLRFIVGGGL' A
#
# COMPACT_ATOMS: atom_id res chain seq x y z
N MET A 1 -3.10 4.69 -8.69
CA MET A 1 -4.43 4.78 -8.05
C MET A 1 -4.62 3.47 -7.31
N GLY A 2 -4.81 3.52 -5.99
CA GLY A 2 -4.81 2.34 -5.12
C GLY A 2 -6.08 1.48 -5.23
N VAL A 3 -6.10 0.36 -4.49
CA VAL A 3 -7.19 -0.64 -4.47
C VAL A 3 -8.56 0.01 -4.20
N SER A 4 -9.45 0.01 -5.17
CA SER A 4 -10.79 0.57 -5.03
C SER A 4 -11.70 -0.40 -4.30
N LEU A 5 -12.32 0.04 -3.20
CA LEU A 5 -13.24 -0.80 -2.43
C LEU A 5 -14.50 -1.18 -3.21
N TYR A 6 -14.89 -0.37 -4.20
CA TYR A 6 -16.06 -0.59 -5.05
C TYR A 6 -15.90 -1.78 -6.01
N GLU A 7 -14.68 -2.29 -6.18
CA GLU A 7 -14.40 -3.45 -7.05
C GLU A 7 -14.74 -4.78 -6.38
N PHE A 8 -14.99 -4.79 -5.07
CA PHE A 8 -15.21 -6.01 -4.29
C PHE A 8 -16.64 -6.07 -3.77
N LYS A 9 -17.30 -7.22 -3.98
CA LYS A 9 -18.66 -7.47 -3.46
C LYS A 9 -18.66 -7.98 -2.02
N ASP A 10 -17.55 -8.60 -1.59
CA ASP A 10 -17.36 -9.12 -0.23
C ASP A 10 -16.27 -8.33 0.51
N PRO A 11 -16.56 -7.76 1.69
CA PRO A 11 -15.58 -7.03 2.51
C PRO A 11 -14.31 -7.84 2.86
N LYS A 12 -14.39 -9.17 2.96
CA LYS A 12 -13.24 -10.06 3.19
C LYS A 12 -12.35 -10.17 1.96
N GLU A 13 -12.91 -10.12 0.76
CA GLU A 13 -12.13 -10.07 -0.48
C GLU A 13 -11.37 -8.75 -0.59
N ALA A 14 -12.04 -7.63 -0.29
CA ALA A 14 -11.41 -6.32 -0.21
C ALA A 14 -10.27 -6.30 0.83
N LEU A 15 -10.50 -6.89 2.01
CA LEU A 15 -9.49 -7.00 3.07
C LEU A 15 -8.25 -7.77 2.58
N LYS A 16 -8.44 -8.94 1.95
CA LYS A 16 -7.32 -9.73 1.39
C LYS A 16 -6.57 -8.98 0.30
N ALA A 17 -7.28 -8.25 -0.57
CA ALA A 17 -6.65 -7.46 -1.62
C ALA A 17 -5.78 -6.33 -1.05
N LEU A 18 -6.27 -5.63 -0.03
CA LEU A 18 -5.51 -4.59 0.66
C LEU A 18 -4.30 -5.16 1.43
N GLU A 19 -4.45 -6.29 2.12
CA GLU A 19 -3.32 -6.97 2.79
C GLU A 19 -2.24 -7.39 1.79
N LYS A 20 -2.66 -7.85 0.61
CA LYS A 20 -1.73 -8.16 -0.49
C LYS A 20 -1.03 -6.90 -0.97
N ARG A 21 -1.77 -5.81 -1.23
CA ARG A 21 -1.17 -4.56 -1.70
C ARG A 21 -0.21 -3.95 -0.67
N GLN A 22 -0.54 -4.03 0.62
CA GLN A 22 0.35 -3.61 1.71
C GLN A 22 1.72 -4.32 1.60
N LYS A 23 1.70 -5.65 1.41
CA LYS A 23 2.94 -6.44 1.27
C LYS A 23 3.72 -6.09 0.00
N GLU A 24 3.01 -5.82 -1.11
CA GLU A 24 3.64 -5.37 -2.35
C GLU A 24 4.31 -4.01 -2.18
N LEU A 25 3.66 -3.05 -1.54
CA LEU A 25 4.22 -1.73 -1.28
C LEU A 25 5.50 -1.78 -0.42
N VAL A 26 5.54 -2.66 0.58
CA VAL A 26 6.75 -2.88 1.38
C VAL A 26 7.88 -3.41 0.50
N LYS A 27 7.60 -4.39 -0.38
CA LYS A 27 8.60 -4.92 -1.33
C LYS A 27 9.06 -3.86 -2.34
N GLU A 28 8.14 -3.07 -2.88
CA GLU A 28 8.47 -1.97 -3.79
C GLU A 28 9.39 -0.94 -3.13
N LEU A 29 9.16 -0.64 -1.84
CA LEU A 29 10.02 0.26 -1.08
C LEU A 29 11.41 -0.34 -0.82
N GLU A 30 11.48 -1.62 -0.45
CA GLU A 30 12.76 -2.33 -0.30
C GLU A 30 13.56 -2.37 -1.61
N GLU A 31 12.90 -2.63 -2.73
CA GLU A 31 13.52 -2.60 -4.06
C GLU A 31 14.00 -1.20 -4.43
N LEU A 32 13.20 -0.17 -4.13
CA LEU A 32 13.56 1.23 -4.36
C LEU A 32 14.82 1.63 -3.59
N ILE A 33 14.94 1.19 -2.33
CA ILE A 33 16.14 1.40 -1.50
C ILE A 33 17.35 0.72 -2.14
N LYS A 34 17.23 -0.55 -2.54
CA LYS A 34 18.32 -1.29 -3.22
C LYS A 34 18.75 -0.62 -4.53
N LYS A 35 17.80 -0.08 -5.31
CA LYS A 35 18.12 0.70 -6.54
C LYS A 35 18.94 1.94 -6.22
N ARG A 36 18.57 2.68 -5.16
CA ARG A 36 19.32 3.87 -4.73
C ARG A 36 20.72 3.52 -4.22
N GLU A 37 20.86 2.45 -3.44
CA GLU A 37 22.13 1.93 -2.93
C GLU A 37 23.08 1.50 -4.05
N ARG A 38 22.53 0.89 -5.11
CA ARG A 38 23.28 0.52 -6.33
C ARG A 38 23.59 1.70 -7.25
N GLY A 39 23.09 2.90 -6.95
CA GLY A 39 23.27 4.08 -7.79
C GLY A 39 22.49 4.03 -9.11
N GLU A 40 21.48 3.16 -9.22
CA GLU A 40 20.68 2.98 -10.45
C GLU A 40 19.67 4.12 -10.66
N ILE A 41 19.37 4.88 -9.60
CA ILE A 41 18.44 6.02 -9.63
C ILE A 41 19.05 7.21 -8.90
N SER A 42 18.63 8.41 -9.32
CA SER A 42 19.02 9.66 -8.66
C SER A 42 18.37 9.79 -7.27
N GLU A 43 18.91 10.69 -6.45
CA GLU A 43 18.33 11.01 -5.15
C GLU A 43 16.94 11.65 -5.28
N GLU A 44 16.77 12.56 -6.25
CA GLU A 44 15.48 13.18 -6.54
C GLU A 44 14.43 12.14 -6.98
N GLU A 45 14.81 11.23 -7.88
CA GLU A 45 13.95 10.14 -8.33
C GLU A 45 13.58 9.20 -7.17
N PHE A 46 14.55 8.87 -6.31
CA PHE A 46 14.30 8.07 -5.11
C PHE A 46 13.28 8.73 -4.20
N TYR A 47 13.45 10.01 -3.87
CA TYR A 47 12.50 10.71 -2.99
C TYR A 47 11.10 10.82 -3.60
N ALA A 48 11.00 11.14 -4.89
CA ALA A 48 9.72 11.22 -5.57
C ALA A 48 8.97 9.87 -5.56
N GLN A 49 9.67 8.76 -5.85
CA GLN A 49 9.09 7.42 -5.81
C GLN A 49 8.76 6.99 -4.37
N LYS A 50 9.64 7.28 -3.41
CA LYS A 50 9.44 6.97 -1.99
C LYS A 50 8.21 7.67 -1.43
N THR A 51 8.06 8.96 -1.68
CA THR A 51 6.88 9.73 -1.25
C THR A 51 5.59 9.18 -1.87
N ARG A 52 5.63 8.73 -3.13
CA ARG A 52 4.48 8.08 -3.77
C ARG A 52 4.10 6.78 -3.07
N LEU A 53 5.08 5.90 -2.81
CA LEU A 53 4.87 4.61 -2.14
C LEU A 53 4.37 4.79 -0.69
N GLU A 54 4.94 5.75 0.04
CA GLU A 54 4.54 6.06 1.42
C GLU A 54 3.10 6.57 1.51
N ARG A 55 2.69 7.45 0.58
CA ARG A 55 1.29 7.91 0.51
C ARG A 55 0.33 6.76 0.26
N GLU A 56 0.65 5.91 -0.72
CA GLU A 56 -0.20 4.76 -1.02
C GLU A 56 -0.26 3.77 0.15
N TYR A 57 0.85 3.57 0.85
CA TYR A 57 0.89 2.71 2.04
C TYR A 57 -0.03 3.22 3.14
N VAL A 58 0.00 4.53 3.44
CA VAL A 58 -0.90 5.14 4.43
C VAL A 58 -2.37 4.97 4.02
N GLU A 59 -2.71 5.20 2.75
CA GLU A 59 -4.08 4.99 2.25
C GLU A 59 -4.55 3.54 2.37
N VAL A 60 -3.68 2.57 2.05
CA VAL A 60 -4.00 1.14 2.20
C VAL A 60 -4.20 0.78 3.67
N MET A 61 -3.36 1.30 4.57
CA MET A 61 -3.47 1.07 6.02
C MET A 61 -4.74 1.67 6.62
N ASP A 62 -5.14 2.86 6.19
CA ASP A 62 -6.39 3.49 6.60
C ASP A 62 -7.60 2.64 6.16
N ARG A 63 -7.64 2.21 4.89
CA ARG A 63 -8.71 1.33 4.37
C ARG A 63 -8.75 -0.02 5.08
N LEU A 64 -7.59 -0.61 5.38
CA LEU A 64 -7.51 -1.84 6.18
C LEU A 64 -8.12 -1.65 7.56
N THR A 65 -7.81 -0.54 8.22
CA THR A 65 -8.36 -0.20 9.54
C THR A 65 -9.88 -0.08 9.48
N GLN A 66 -10.40 0.67 8.51
CA GLN A 66 -11.85 0.85 8.31
C GLN A 66 -12.56 -0.48 8.05
N LEU A 67 -12.05 -1.32 7.15
CA LEU A 67 -12.66 -2.61 6.85
C LEU A 67 -12.58 -3.59 8.01
N ARG A 68 -11.47 -3.63 8.76
CA ARG A 68 -11.37 -4.45 9.98
C ARG A 68 -12.40 -4.04 11.02
N PHE A 69 -12.64 -2.72 11.18
CA PHE A 69 -13.69 -2.22 12.07
C PHE A 69 -15.09 -2.65 11.62
N ILE A 70 -15.41 -2.53 10.33
CA ILE A 70 -16.71 -2.95 9.77
C ILE A 70 -16.92 -4.47 9.92
N VAL A 71 -15.92 -5.27 9.53
CA VAL A 71 -15.99 -6.74 9.56
C VAL A 71 -15.98 -7.28 10.99
N GLY A 72 -15.29 -6.61 11.91
CA GLY A 72 -15.25 -6.95 13.33
C GLY A 72 -16.54 -6.66 14.10
N GLY A 73 -17.60 -6.16 13.42
CA GLY A 73 -18.87 -5.85 14.03
C GLY A 73 -18.78 -4.61 14.90
N GLY A 74 -18.25 -3.51 14.37
CA GLY A 74 -18.23 -2.20 15.04
C GLY A 74 -19.64 -1.66 15.30
N LEU A 75 -20.31 -2.23 16.30
CA LEU A 75 -21.39 -1.76 17.19
C LEU A 75 -21.71 -2.86 18.21
#